data_AF-A0A822GAT3-F1
#
_entry.id   AF-A0A822GAT3-F1
#
_cell.length_a   1.000
_cell.length_b   1.000
_cell.length_c   1.000
_cell.angle_alpha   90.00
_cell.angle_beta   90.00
_cell.angle_gamma   90.00
#
_symmetry.space_group_name_H-M   'P 1'
#
loop_
_entity.id
_entity.type
_entity.pdbx_description
1 polymer ?
#
loop_
_entity_poly.entity_id
_entity_poly.type
_entity_poly.pdbx_seq_one_letter_code
_entity_poly.pdbx_strand_id
1 'polypeptide(L)'
;MYMSLIISIILFLLVNNGLTIDCPSSPSKWCETKEIAQACDVIEQCEAYIWKTRTESDRVNLSIYYETLCPDSRKFITTQVWNTYQSILDIVNITFVPYGNARELYRPETRLYQFYCQHGAEEC
;
A
#
# COMPACT_ATOMS: atom_id res chain seq x y z
N MET A 1 -27.18 43.08 -28.30
CA MET A 1 -27.86 41.85 -27.82
C MET A 1 -27.00 40.59 -28.03
N TYR A 2 -26.47 40.34 -29.23
CA TYR A 2 -25.58 39.18 -29.49
C TYR A 2 -24.29 39.17 -28.65
N MET A 3 -23.64 40.32 -28.45
CA MET A 3 -22.42 40.41 -27.64
C MET A 3 -22.64 40.00 -26.17
N SER A 4 -23.75 40.39 -25.56
CA SER A 4 -24.07 40.03 -24.16
C SER A 4 -24.39 38.54 -23.99
N LEU A 5 -24.97 37.91 -25.02
CA LEU A 5 -25.19 36.46 -25.05
C LEU A 5 -23.87 35.69 -25.15
N ILE A 6 -22.94 36.13 -26.00
CA ILE A 6 -21.63 35.50 -26.16
C ILE A 6 -20.81 35.61 -24.87
N ILE A 7 -20.80 36.77 -24.20
CA ILE A 7 -20.13 36.95 -22.91
C ILE A 7 -20.73 36.02 -21.84
N SER A 8 -22.05 35.89 -21.80
CA SER A 8 -22.73 35.00 -20.85
C SER A 8 -22.40 33.52 -21.11
N ILE A 9 -22.34 33.10 -22.38
CA ILE A 9 -21.96 31.73 -22.77
C ILE A 9 -20.49 31.45 -22.43
N ILE A 10 -19.58 32.41 -22.68
CA ILE A 10 -18.16 32.28 -22.32
C ILE A 10 -18.00 32.19 -20.80
N LEU A 11 -18.68 33.02 -20.01
CA LEU A 11 -18.67 32.91 -18.54
C LEU A 11 -19.19 31.55 -18.07
N PHE A 12 -20.28 31.04 -18.66
CA PHE A 12 -20.85 29.74 -18.29
C PHE A 12 -19.92 28.56 -18.62
N LEU A 13 -19.20 28.64 -19.75
CA LEU A 13 -18.20 27.65 -20.15
C LEU A 13 -16.92 27.73 -19.30
N LEU A 14 -16.54 28.92 -18.82
CA LEU A 14 -15.40 29.09 -17.91
C LEU A 14 -15.69 28.61 -16.49
N VAL A 15 -16.94 28.74 -16.01
CA VAL A 15 -17.35 28.31 -14.65
C VAL A 15 -17.47 26.77 -14.55
N ASN A 16 -17.82 26.08 -15.63
CA ASN A 16 -18.08 24.64 -15.62
C ASN A 16 -16.86 23.74 -15.94
N ASN A 17 -15.66 24.31 -16.07
CA ASN A 17 -14.42 23.56 -16.29
C ASN A 17 -13.53 23.45 -15.03
N GLY A 18 -14.10 23.72 -13.85
CA GLY A 18 -13.42 23.39 -12.59
C GLY A 18 -13.46 21.89 -12.36
N LEU A 19 -12.31 21.22 -12.42
CA LEU A 19 -12.13 19.89 -11.83
C LEU A 19 -12.47 20.00 -10.34
N THR A 20 -13.65 19.54 -9.93
CA THR A 20 -13.98 19.39 -8.49
C THR A 20 -13.20 18.19 -7.99
N ILE A 21 -11.96 18.42 -7.58
CA ILE A 21 -11.23 17.44 -6.77
C ILE A 21 -11.92 17.46 -5.41
N ASP A 22 -12.72 16.43 -5.13
CA ASP A 22 -13.35 16.27 -3.83
C ASP A 22 -12.29 15.90 -2.80
N CYS A 23 -12.36 16.56 -1.64
CA CYS A 23 -11.51 16.20 -0.51
C CYS A 23 -11.91 14.81 0.02
N PRO A 24 -10.98 13.84 0.11
CA PRO A 24 -11.27 12.54 0.68
C PRO A 24 -11.79 12.66 2.12
N SER A 25 -12.75 11.82 2.51
CA SER A 25 -13.30 11.84 3.87
C SER A 25 -12.30 11.40 4.96
N SER A 26 -11.24 10.68 4.58
CA SER A 26 -10.20 10.19 5.50
C SER A 26 -9.04 11.19 5.60
N PRO A 27 -8.76 11.77 6.78
CA PRO A 27 -7.65 12.71 6.97
C PRO A 27 -6.27 12.16 6.64
N SER A 28 -6.09 10.83 6.72
CA SER A 28 -4.84 10.17 6.32
C SER A 28 -4.50 10.37 4.84
N LYS A 29 -5.48 10.73 4.01
CA LYS A 29 -5.34 10.88 2.56
C LYS A 29 -5.10 12.34 2.13
N TRP A 30 -5.23 13.30 3.04
CA TRP A 30 -5.21 14.72 2.69
C TRP A 30 -3.85 15.24 2.21
N CYS A 31 -2.76 14.58 2.60
CA CYS A 31 -1.40 14.94 2.17
C CYS A 31 -0.82 13.95 1.14
N GLU A 32 -1.65 13.16 0.43
CA GLU A 32 -1.17 12.22 -0.59
C GLU A 32 -0.59 12.92 -1.80
N THR A 33 -1.29 13.94 -2.30
CA THR A 33 -0.83 14.77 -3.42
C THR A 33 -1.07 16.25 -3.14
N LYS A 34 -0.42 17.11 -3.91
CA LYS A 34 -0.59 18.56 -3.79
C LYS A 34 -2.02 19.00 -4.10
N GLU A 35 -2.64 18.34 -5.06
CA GLU A 35 -4.00 18.60 -5.52
C GLU A 35 -5.02 18.27 -4.43
N ILE A 36 -4.85 17.16 -3.72
CA ILE A 36 -5.72 16.79 -2.59
C ILE A 36 -5.51 17.76 -1.41
N ALA A 37 -4.26 18.10 -1.09
CA ALA A 37 -3.97 19.01 0.02
C ALA A 37 -4.54 20.42 -0.23
N GLN A 38 -4.57 20.86 -1.48
CA GLN A 38 -5.25 22.10 -1.89
C GLN A 38 -6.77 21.99 -1.81
N ALA A 39 -7.34 20.88 -2.30
CA ALA A 39 -8.78 20.65 -2.23
C ALA A 39 -9.31 20.54 -0.78
N CYS A 40 -8.49 20.05 0.13
CA CYS A 40 -8.80 19.91 1.55
C CYS A 40 -8.38 21.12 2.41
N ASP A 41 -7.80 22.17 1.83
CA ASP A 41 -7.29 23.36 2.53
C ASP A 41 -6.30 23.04 3.68
N VAL A 42 -5.41 22.07 3.44
CA VAL A 42 -4.38 21.64 4.41
C VAL A 42 -2.95 21.73 3.85
N ILE A 43 -2.76 22.48 2.76
CA ILE A 43 -1.50 22.55 2.02
C ILE A 43 -0.33 23.03 2.91
N GLU A 44 -0.54 24.05 3.73
CA GLU A 44 0.49 24.59 4.62
C GLU A 44 0.91 23.57 5.67
N GLN A 45 -0.04 22.81 6.21
CA GLN A 45 0.17 21.77 7.21
C GLN A 45 0.91 20.57 6.58
N CYS A 46 0.52 20.16 5.38
CA CYS A 46 1.21 19.10 4.64
C CYS A 46 2.65 19.50 4.32
N GLU A 47 2.89 20.73 3.85
CA GLU A 47 4.22 21.25 3.56
C GLU A 47 5.08 21.36 4.82
N ALA A 48 4.53 21.90 5.91
CA ALA A 48 5.30 22.17 7.14
C ALA A 48 5.62 20.91 7.95
N TYR A 49 4.70 19.93 8.00
CA TYR A 49 4.78 18.83 8.97
C TYR A 49 4.80 17.44 8.35
N ILE A 50 4.26 17.23 7.15
CA ILE A 50 4.19 15.90 6.54
C ILE A 50 5.28 15.74 5.49
N TRP A 51 5.31 16.56 4.45
CA TRP A 51 6.29 16.44 3.36
C TRP A 51 7.69 16.90 3.77
N LYS A 52 7.80 17.85 4.70
CA LYS A 52 9.09 18.25 5.28
C LYS A 52 9.69 17.20 6.21
N THR A 53 8.86 16.41 6.89
CA THR A 53 9.30 15.30 7.76
C THR A 53 9.34 13.97 7.03
N ARG A 54 8.86 13.91 5.79
CA ARG A 54 9.01 12.78 4.87
C ARG A 54 10.45 12.67 4.36
N THR A 55 11.43 12.61 5.27
CA THR A 55 12.43 11.53 5.13
C THR A 55 11.60 10.26 5.02
N GLU A 56 11.80 9.38 4.03
CA GLU A 56 11.08 8.10 3.97
C GLU A 56 10.93 7.58 5.41
N SER A 57 9.71 7.67 5.98
CA SER A 57 9.49 7.20 7.34
C SER A 57 9.84 5.73 7.24
N ASP A 58 10.94 5.31 7.87
CA ASP A 58 11.47 3.97 7.73
C ASP A 58 10.31 3.02 7.98
N ARG A 59 9.81 2.42 6.89
CA ARG A 59 8.68 1.53 6.98
C ARG A 59 9.08 0.40 7.91
N VAL A 60 8.15 -0.04 8.74
CA VAL A 60 8.41 -1.17 9.61
C VAL A 60 8.63 -2.39 8.72
N ASN A 61 9.81 -2.99 8.78
CA ASN A 61 10.09 -4.23 8.05
C ASN A 61 9.52 -5.41 8.84
N LEU A 62 8.57 -6.12 8.24
CA LEU A 62 7.93 -7.31 8.81
C LEU A 62 8.22 -8.53 7.92
N SER A 63 8.99 -9.49 8.45
CA SER A 63 9.26 -10.76 7.76
C SER A 63 8.43 -11.87 8.37
N ILE A 64 7.66 -12.58 7.53
CA ILE A 64 6.79 -13.68 7.93
C ILE A 64 7.35 -14.98 7.38
N TYR A 65 7.89 -15.81 8.28
CA TYR A 65 8.37 -17.16 7.97
C TYR A 65 7.23 -18.15 8.22
N TYR A 66 6.88 -18.94 7.21
CA TYR A 66 5.70 -19.79 7.26
C TYR A 66 5.87 -21.07 6.44
N GLU A 67 4.99 -22.04 6.66
CA GLU A 67 4.87 -23.27 5.86
C GLU A 67 3.51 -23.26 5.13
N THR A 68 3.50 -23.63 3.85
CA THR A 68 2.33 -23.43 2.98
C THR A 68 1.13 -24.29 3.38
N LEU A 69 1.36 -25.50 3.91
CA LEU A 69 0.32 -26.41 4.35
C LEU A 69 0.07 -26.39 5.87
N CYS A 70 0.91 -25.71 6.65
CA CYS A 70 0.70 -25.55 8.10
C CYS A 70 -0.61 -24.80 8.40
N PRO A 71 -1.55 -25.40 9.16
CA PRO A 71 -2.85 -24.77 9.47
C PRO A 71 -2.74 -23.41 10.16
N ASP A 72 -1.81 -23.28 11.10
CA ASP A 72 -1.62 -22.04 11.86
C ASP A 72 -0.98 -20.93 11.01
N SER A 73 -0.03 -21.29 10.14
CA SER A 73 0.54 -20.36 9.15
C SER A 73 -0.54 -19.78 8.24
N ARG A 74 -1.38 -20.65 7.67
CA ARG A 74 -2.50 -20.24 6.80
C ARG A 74 -3.50 -19.37 7.54
N LYS A 75 -3.87 -19.75 8.77
CA LYS A 75 -4.79 -18.97 9.61
C LYS A 75 -4.22 -17.59 9.95
N PHE A 76 -2.96 -17.52 10.37
CA PHE A 76 -2.29 -16.25 10.67
C PHE A 76 -2.30 -15.30 9.47
N ILE A 77 -1.89 -15.80 8.29
CA ILE A 77 -1.84 -14.98 7.07
C ILE A 77 -3.23 -14.51 6.65
N THR A 78 -4.21 -15.42 6.60
CA THR A 78 -5.55 -15.11 6.06
C THR A 78 -6.42 -14.29 7.02
N THR A 79 -6.24 -14.42 8.34
CA THR A 79 -7.13 -13.80 9.33
C THR A 79 -6.52 -12.65 10.10
N GLN A 80 -5.20 -12.56 10.21
CA GLN A 80 -4.52 -11.48 10.94
C GLN A 80 -3.76 -10.57 9.97
N VAL A 81 -2.87 -11.14 9.17
CA VAL A 81 -2.03 -10.35 8.24
C VAL A 81 -2.90 -9.67 7.20
N TRP A 82 -3.76 -10.42 6.49
CA TRP A 82 -4.61 -9.86 5.44
C TRP A 82 -5.53 -8.74 5.96
N ASN A 83 -6.16 -8.96 7.11
CA ASN A 83 -7.05 -7.98 7.72
C ASN A 83 -6.32 -6.70 8.14
N THR A 84 -5.08 -6.82 8.62
CA THR A 84 -4.27 -5.66 9.04
C THR A 84 -3.64 -4.95 7.85
N TYR A 85 -3.24 -5.70 6.82
CA TYR A 85 -2.49 -5.20 5.66
C TYR A 85 -3.16 -3.98 5.03
N GLN A 86 -4.49 -4.04 4.83
CA GLN A 86 -5.28 -2.96 4.24
C GLN A 86 -5.16 -1.62 4.98
N SER A 87 -4.89 -1.64 6.30
CA SER A 87 -4.81 -0.43 7.13
C SER A 87 -3.39 0.11 7.30
N ILE A 88 -2.35 -0.68 6.99
CA ILE A 88 -0.96 -0.33 7.29
C ILE A 88 -0.02 -0.29 6.08
N LEU A 89 -0.54 -0.46 4.85
CA LEU A 89 0.26 -0.51 3.61
C LEU A 89 1.29 0.61 3.48
N ASP A 90 0.93 1.81 3.92
CA ASP A 90 1.75 3.00 3.73
C ASP A 90 2.95 3.05 4.69
N ILE A 91 2.93 2.23 5.76
CA ILE A 91 3.89 2.29 6.89
C ILE A 91 4.66 0.97 7.12
N VAL A 92 4.38 -0.09 6.36
CA VAL A 92 5.02 -1.41 6.52
C VAL A 92 5.61 -1.90 5.20
N ASN A 93 6.74 -2.61 5.27
CA ASN A 93 7.25 -3.45 4.19
C ASN A 93 7.14 -4.90 4.65
N ILE A 94 6.28 -5.70 3.99
CA ILE A 94 6.08 -7.11 4.36
C ILE A 94 6.84 -8.03 3.40
N THR A 95 7.63 -8.95 3.95
CA THR A 95 8.31 -10.02 3.22
C THR A 95 7.77 -11.38 3.66
N PHE A 96 7.26 -12.17 2.72
CA PHE A 96 6.83 -13.54 2.98
C PHE A 96 7.96 -14.51 2.62
N VAL A 97 8.36 -15.35 3.58
CA VAL A 97 9.44 -16.35 3.42
C VAL A 97 8.85 -17.76 3.61
N PRO A 98 8.48 -18.44 2.52
CA PRO A 98 7.96 -19.81 2.58
C PRO A 98 9.12 -20.79 2.83
N TYR A 99 9.27 -21.21 4.09
CA TYR A 99 10.29 -22.18 4.51
C TYR A 99 9.87 -22.84 5.83
N GLY A 100 9.62 -22.01 6.86
CA GLY A 100 9.15 -22.44 8.17
C GLY A 100 10.02 -23.54 8.79
N ASN A 101 9.42 -24.71 9.06
CA ASN A 101 10.12 -25.85 9.69
C ASN A 101 10.75 -26.82 8.67
N ALA A 102 10.82 -26.46 7.40
CA ALA A 102 11.54 -27.24 6.41
C ALA A 102 13.00 -27.46 6.82
N ARG A 103 13.56 -28.59 6.40
CA ARG A 103 14.97 -28.94 6.58
C ARG A 103 15.60 -29.16 5.22
N GLU A 104 16.85 -28.74 5.09
CA GLU A 104 17.61 -28.91 3.86
C GLU A 104 18.80 -29.84 4.08
N LEU A 105 19.17 -30.58 3.04
CA LEU A 105 20.38 -31.39 3.03
C LEU A 105 21.06 -31.26 1.66
N TYR A 106 22.26 -30.70 1.65
CA TYR A 106 23.08 -30.58 0.46
C TYR A 106 23.51 -31.96 -0.05
N ARG A 107 23.33 -32.21 -1.35
CA ARG A 107 23.74 -33.43 -2.05
C ARG A 107 24.98 -33.15 -2.91
N PRO A 108 26.18 -33.58 -2.51
CA PRO A 108 27.41 -33.33 -3.27
C PRO A 108 27.39 -33.91 -4.69
N GLU A 109 26.69 -35.04 -4.89
CA GLU A 109 26.64 -35.76 -6.16
C GLU A 109 25.87 -34.98 -7.23
N THR A 110 24.79 -34.32 -6.82
CA THR A 110 23.95 -33.51 -7.72
C THR A 110 24.27 -32.02 -7.62
N ARG A 111 25.03 -31.59 -6.59
CA ARG A 111 25.30 -30.19 -6.23
C ARG A 111 24.03 -29.37 -5.97
N LEU A 112 23.00 -30.02 -5.45
CA LEU A 112 21.69 -29.41 -5.14
C LEU A 112 21.33 -29.60 -3.67
N TYR A 113 20.51 -28.69 -3.15
CA TYR A 113 19.83 -28.90 -1.87
C TYR A 113 18.57 -29.74 -2.08
N GLN A 114 18.37 -30.71 -1.19
CA GLN A 114 17.11 -31.44 -1.07
C GLN A 114 16.37 -30.97 0.18
N PHE A 115 15.10 -30.63 0.02
CA PHE A 115 14.24 -30.11 1.09
C PHE A 115 13.30 -31.18 1.63
N TYR A 116 13.00 -31.09 2.92
CA TYR A 116 12.10 -31.95 3.66
C TYR A 116 11.16 -31.09 4.50
N CYS A 117 9.86 -31.15 4.21
CA CYS A 117 8.82 -30.36 4.87
C CYS A 117 7.94 -31.24 5.77
N GLN A 118 7.28 -30.66 6.76
CA GLN A 118 6.50 -31.43 7.74
C GLN A 118 5.24 -32.05 7.12
N HIS A 119 4.66 -31.42 6.10
CA HIS A 119 3.46 -31.89 5.40
C HIS A 119 3.78 -32.59 4.06
N GLY A 120 5.03 -33.03 3.88
CA GLY A 120 5.44 -33.86 2.75
C GLY A 120 5.76 -33.07 1.47
N ALA A 121 5.85 -33.78 0.34
CA ALA A 121 6.33 -33.23 -0.93
C ALA A 121 5.37 -32.21 -1.56
N GLU A 122 4.09 -32.24 -1.20
CA GLU A 122 3.11 -31.25 -1.67
C GLU A 122 3.36 -29.85 -1.07
N GLU A 123 3.99 -29.78 0.11
CA GLU A 123 4.33 -28.51 0.76
C GLU A 123 5.60 -27.84 0.21
N CYS A 124 6.58 -28.62 -0.27
CA CYS A 124 7.98 -28.18 -0.47
C CYS A 124 8.30 -27.31 -1.72
#